data_AF-A0AAU1AP83-F1
#
_entry.id   AF-A0AAU1AP83-F1
#
_cell.length_a   1.000
_cell.length_b   1.000
_cell.length_c   1.000
_cell.angle_alpha   90.00
_cell.angle_beta   90.00
_cell.angle_gamma   90.00
#
_symmetry.space_group_name_H-M   'P 1'
#
loop_
_entity.id
_entity.type
_entity.pdbx_description
1 polymer ?
#
loop_
_entity_poly.entity_id
_entity_poly.type
_entity_poly.pdbx_seq_one_letter_code
_entity_poly.pdbx_strand_id
1 'polypeptide(L)'
;MPSSRRTFLAGGAAAGVGLAVAGGLPSLAQASPSRPHSQGLRSHLPFPPLVDDPKGILALPEGFSYTVVTRTGVTRLDRGQGTTPSDHDGMAVYDAGHGRYTLIQNHEIDLKYTDLTFDGPDNVTVTPWGSLVLAEDGSGASHVLSTIPGGPTYPIARNQLNDSEFCGPTFSADGKVLFVNMQDPGLTLAITGPWEKYLG
;
A
#
# COMPACT_ATOMS: atom_id res chain seq x y z
N MET A 1 43.59 -17.61 1.34
CA MET A 1 42.99 -17.89 0.01
C MET A 1 41.99 -16.77 -0.27
N PRO A 2 42.25 -15.81 -1.17
CA PRO A 2 41.28 -14.76 -1.44
C PRO A 2 40.26 -15.23 -2.48
N SER A 3 38.98 -15.22 -2.12
CA SER A 3 37.86 -15.56 -3.00
C SER A 3 37.49 -14.36 -3.88
N SER A 4 37.56 -14.54 -5.19
CA SER A 4 37.25 -13.55 -6.22
C SER A 4 35.74 -13.26 -6.30
N ARG A 5 35.36 -11.97 -6.29
CA ARG A 5 34.00 -11.50 -6.62
C ARG A 5 33.88 -11.27 -8.12
N ARG A 6 33.61 -12.33 -8.89
CA ARG A 6 33.11 -12.28 -10.27
C ARG A 6 32.79 -13.70 -10.70
N THR A 7 31.50 -14.03 -10.84
CA THR A 7 30.88 -14.88 -11.87
C THR A 7 29.50 -15.28 -11.37
N PHE A 8 28.47 -14.53 -11.73
CA PHE A 8 27.11 -15.08 -11.77
C PHE A 8 26.30 -14.36 -12.84
N LEU A 9 26.48 -14.80 -14.09
CA LEU A 9 25.55 -14.60 -15.19
C LEU A 9 25.74 -15.78 -16.14
N ALA A 10 24.98 -16.86 -15.91
CA ALA A 10 24.71 -17.85 -16.93
C ALA A 10 23.48 -18.71 -16.54
N GLY A 11 22.40 -18.54 -17.30
CA GLY A 11 21.51 -19.66 -17.65
C GLY A 11 20.20 -19.78 -16.86
N GLY A 12 19.09 -19.61 -17.57
CA GLY A 12 17.81 -20.22 -17.21
C GLY A 12 16.56 -19.38 -17.49
N ALA A 13 16.21 -19.18 -18.77
CA ALA A 13 14.86 -18.72 -19.11
C ALA A 13 13.91 -19.94 -19.07
N ALA A 14 13.04 -20.01 -18.07
CA ALA A 14 11.92 -20.95 -18.05
C ALA A 14 10.70 -20.25 -18.67
N ALA A 15 10.22 -20.77 -19.80
CA ALA A 15 9.02 -20.28 -20.48
C ALA A 15 7.76 -20.73 -19.71
N GLY A 16 7.05 -19.79 -19.09
CA GLY A 16 5.71 -20.00 -18.54
C GLY A 16 4.65 -19.77 -19.62
N VAL A 17 3.71 -20.69 -19.76
CA VAL A 17 2.59 -20.62 -20.71
C VAL A 17 1.61 -19.53 -20.28
N GLY A 18 1.50 -18.46 -21.07
CA GLY A 18 0.53 -17.38 -20.87
C GLY A 18 -0.76 -17.65 -21.65
N LEU A 19 -1.91 -17.62 -20.96
CA LEU A 19 -3.24 -17.59 -21.55
C LEU A 19 -3.50 -16.21 -22.16
N ALA A 20 -3.68 -16.15 -23.49
CA ALA A 20 -3.97 -14.89 -24.19
C ALA A 20 -5.48 -14.58 -24.16
N VAL A 21 -5.87 -13.55 -23.42
CA VAL A 21 -7.18 -12.89 -23.58
C VAL A 21 -7.02 -11.79 -24.63
N ALA A 22 -7.85 -11.82 -25.67
CA ALA A 22 -7.82 -10.85 -26.75
C ALA A 22 -8.26 -9.45 -26.27
N GLY A 23 -7.29 -8.59 -25.98
CA GLY A 23 -7.46 -7.19 -25.60
C GLY A 23 -6.16 -6.70 -24.97
N GLY A 24 -5.43 -5.84 -25.69
CA GLY A 24 -4.02 -5.54 -25.43
C GLY A 24 -3.68 -5.25 -23.97
N LEU A 25 -2.92 -6.15 -23.34
CA LEU A 25 -2.25 -5.93 -22.07
C LEU A 25 -0.92 -5.19 -22.33
N PRO A 26 -0.56 -4.16 -21.55
CA PRO A 26 0.82 -3.72 -21.51
C PRO A 26 1.67 -4.88 -20.94
N SER A 27 2.68 -5.30 -21.68
CA SER A 27 3.65 -6.29 -21.21
C SER A 27 4.38 -5.74 -19.99
N LEU A 28 4.27 -6.42 -18.86
CA LEU A 28 5.20 -6.23 -17.76
C LEU A 28 6.57 -6.77 -18.21
N ALA A 29 7.51 -5.84 -18.32
CA ALA A 29 8.95 -6.00 -18.51
C ALA A 29 9.43 -6.61 -19.85
N GLN A 30 9.28 -5.86 -20.95
CA GLN A 30 10.37 -5.77 -21.93
C GLN A 30 11.04 -4.40 -21.84
N ALA A 31 12.21 -4.34 -21.21
CA ALA A 31 13.10 -3.21 -21.35
C ALA A 31 13.77 -3.28 -22.72
N SER A 32 13.21 -2.59 -23.71
CA SER A 32 13.98 -2.24 -24.91
C SER A 32 15.00 -1.16 -24.50
N PRO A 33 16.32 -1.35 -24.71
CA PRO A 33 17.27 -0.28 -24.45
C PRO A 33 17.00 0.85 -25.45
N SER A 34 16.28 1.87 -24.98
CA SER A 34 16.15 3.13 -25.70
C SER A 34 17.54 3.74 -25.83
N ARG A 35 17.87 4.22 -27.05
CA ARG A 35 19.06 5.03 -27.34
C ARG A 35 19.27 6.06 -26.21
N PRO A 36 20.51 6.26 -25.72
CA PRO A 36 20.75 7.19 -24.64
C PRO A 36 20.38 8.59 -25.09
N HIS A 37 19.21 9.05 -24.65
CA HIS A 37 18.90 10.47 -24.63
C HIS A 37 19.74 11.03 -23.49
N SER A 38 20.87 11.66 -23.81
CA SER A 38 21.68 12.38 -22.83
C SER A 38 20.96 13.68 -22.44
N GLN A 39 19.76 13.57 -21.87
CA GLN A 39 19.36 14.55 -20.87
C GLN A 39 20.22 14.23 -19.67
N GLY A 40 21.11 15.14 -19.29
CA GLY A 40 22.02 14.94 -18.17
C GLY A 40 21.23 14.33 -17.01
N LEU A 41 21.57 13.08 -16.66
CA LEU A 41 21.00 12.42 -15.50
C LEU A 41 21.18 13.42 -14.37
N ARG A 42 20.07 13.97 -13.85
CA ARG A 42 20.13 14.73 -12.61
C ARG A 42 20.81 13.77 -11.64
N SER A 43 22.02 14.11 -11.21
CA SER A 43 22.74 13.29 -10.23
C SER A 43 21.82 13.19 -9.04
N HIS A 44 21.20 12.03 -8.84
CA HIS A 44 20.33 11.80 -7.71
C HIS A 44 21.24 11.93 -6.48
N LEU A 45 21.09 13.02 -5.72
CA LEU A 45 21.84 13.17 -4.48
C LEU A 45 21.32 12.11 -3.51
N PRO A 46 22.20 11.32 -2.87
CA PRO A 46 21.76 10.42 -1.82
C PRO A 46 21.18 11.25 -0.66
N PHE A 47 20.23 10.68 0.08
CA PHE A 47 19.82 11.28 1.35
C PHE A 47 21.04 11.41 2.29
N PRO A 48 21.15 12.50 3.06
CA PRO A 48 22.21 12.61 4.07
C PRO A 48 22.03 11.53 5.16
N PRO A 49 23.09 11.20 5.93
CA PRO A 49 22.98 10.30 7.07
C PRO A 49 21.93 10.76 8.08
N LEU A 50 21.29 9.79 8.76
CA LEU A 50 20.40 10.09 9.88
C LEU A 50 21.19 10.63 11.07
N VAL A 51 20.62 11.60 11.76
CA VAL A 51 21.12 12.13 13.03
C VAL A 51 20.16 11.70 14.12
N ASP A 52 20.68 11.10 15.19
CA ASP A 52 19.88 10.68 16.33
C ASP A 52 19.15 11.87 16.94
N ASP A 53 17.84 11.72 17.14
CA ASP A 53 17.02 12.70 17.83
C ASP A 53 17.37 12.70 19.32
N PRO A 54 17.74 13.85 19.94
CA PRO A 54 17.97 13.93 21.38
C PRO A 54 16.78 13.48 22.24
N LYS A 55 15.55 13.50 21.70
CA LYS A 55 14.34 12.98 22.36
C LYS A 55 14.14 11.48 22.18
N GLY A 56 14.92 10.84 21.30
CA GLY A 56 14.84 9.42 20.98
C GLY A 56 13.58 9.01 20.21
N ILE A 57 12.91 9.94 19.50
CA ILE A 57 11.65 9.64 18.81
C ILE A 57 11.88 9.30 17.34
N LEU A 58 12.54 10.16 16.57
CA LEU A 58 12.72 9.97 15.13
C LEU A 58 14.04 10.57 14.63
N ALA A 59 15.02 9.72 14.35
CA ALA A 59 16.26 10.15 13.70
C ALA A 59 15.98 10.62 12.26
N LEU A 60 16.44 11.81 11.92
CA LEU A 60 16.24 12.44 10.61
C LEU A 60 17.55 13.01 10.08
N PRO A 61 17.69 13.19 8.76
CA PRO A 61 18.82 13.94 8.21
C PRO A 61 18.83 15.39 8.69
N GLU A 62 20.00 16.02 8.68
CA GLU A 62 20.13 17.45 9.03
C GLU A 62 19.22 18.32 8.14
N GLY A 63 18.51 19.27 8.76
CA GLY A 63 17.57 20.18 8.09
C GLY A 63 16.13 19.65 7.96
N PHE A 64 15.87 18.39 8.32
CA PHE A 64 14.52 17.82 8.38
C PHE A 64 13.94 17.96 9.79
N SER A 65 12.61 18.04 9.88
CA SER A 65 11.90 18.16 11.16
C SER A 65 10.58 17.40 11.12
N TYR A 66 10.09 16.95 12.27
CA TYR A 66 8.80 16.28 12.40
C TYR A 66 7.90 16.99 13.41
N THR A 67 6.60 16.67 13.33
CA THR A 67 5.60 17.00 14.36
C THR A 67 4.79 15.75 14.64
N VAL A 68 4.56 15.44 15.92
CA VAL A 68 3.67 14.35 16.31
C VAL A 68 2.23 14.82 16.12
N VAL A 69 1.51 14.24 15.15
CA VAL A 69 0.12 14.61 14.83
C VAL A 69 -0.87 13.93 15.77
N THR A 70 -0.70 12.63 16.00
CA THR A 70 -1.52 11.82 16.92
C THR A 70 -0.64 11.02 17.87
N ARG A 71 -1.17 10.70 19.05
CA ARG A 71 -0.55 9.78 20.01
C ARG A 71 -1.63 9.00 20.74
N THR A 72 -1.48 7.67 20.75
CA THR A 72 -2.36 6.73 21.44
C THR A 72 -2.69 7.18 22.85
N GLY A 73 -3.98 7.18 23.20
CA GLY A 73 -4.45 7.54 24.54
C GLY A 73 -4.30 9.01 24.92
N VAL A 74 -3.67 9.84 24.08
CA VAL A 74 -3.35 11.25 24.38
C VAL A 74 -4.13 12.20 23.47
N THR A 75 -4.00 12.05 22.15
CA THR A 75 -4.67 12.95 21.21
C THR A 75 -6.16 12.65 21.19
N ARG A 76 -7.01 13.67 21.37
CA ARG A 76 -8.48 13.52 21.36
C ARG A 76 -9.02 13.65 19.94
N LEU A 77 -9.86 12.70 19.54
CA LEU A 77 -10.56 12.72 18.26
C LEU A 77 -11.76 13.66 18.32
N ASP A 78 -11.99 14.38 17.23
CA ASP A 78 -12.89 15.54 17.14
C ASP A 78 -14.38 15.17 17.03
N ARG A 79 -14.70 13.94 16.65
CA ARG A 79 -16.07 13.45 16.45
C ARG A 79 -16.58 12.54 17.58
N GLY A 80 -15.97 12.64 18.76
CA GLY A 80 -16.46 11.99 19.98
C GLY A 80 -16.02 10.54 20.18
N GLN A 81 -15.11 10.02 19.35
CA GLN A 81 -14.57 8.66 19.48
C GLN A 81 -13.61 8.47 20.67
N GLY A 82 -13.35 9.52 21.45
CA GLY A 82 -12.41 9.47 22.58
C GLY A 82 -11.01 9.89 22.17
N THR A 83 -10.00 9.18 22.65
CA THR A 83 -8.60 9.41 22.29
C THR A 83 -8.16 8.49 21.16
N THR A 84 -7.08 8.85 20.47
CA THR A 84 -6.49 8.03 19.40
C THR A 84 -6.26 6.60 19.89
N PRO A 85 -6.76 5.57 19.16
CA PRO A 85 -6.54 4.17 19.51
C PRO A 85 -5.07 3.75 19.40
N SER A 86 -4.73 2.57 19.94
CA SER A 86 -3.41 1.94 19.80
C SER A 86 -3.19 1.39 18.39
N ASP A 87 -2.03 0.76 18.17
CA ASP A 87 -1.81 -0.10 16.99
C ASP A 87 -2.00 0.64 15.66
N HIS A 88 -1.31 1.79 15.52
CA HIS A 88 -1.33 2.56 14.27
C HIS A 88 -0.67 1.74 13.16
N ASP A 89 -1.31 1.67 12.00
CA ASP A 89 -0.79 0.91 10.86
C ASP A 89 -0.86 1.72 9.56
N GLY A 90 -1.21 1.10 8.43
CA GLY A 90 -1.31 1.74 7.13
C GLY A 90 -2.08 3.06 7.12
N MET A 91 -1.54 4.00 6.33
CA MET A 91 -2.08 5.34 6.22
C MET A 91 -2.17 5.80 4.78
N ALA A 92 -3.18 6.59 4.49
CA ALA A 92 -3.34 7.29 3.23
C ALA A 92 -3.64 8.77 3.49
N VAL A 93 -3.29 9.61 2.54
CA VAL A 93 -3.56 11.05 2.58
C VAL A 93 -4.36 11.45 1.37
N TYR A 94 -5.34 12.33 1.55
CA TYR A 94 -5.98 13.02 0.43
C TYR A 94 -5.84 14.54 0.58
N ASP A 95 -5.71 15.20 -0.57
CA ASP A 95 -5.70 16.67 -0.64
C ASP A 95 -7.11 17.20 -0.30
N ALA A 96 -7.22 17.97 0.78
CA ALA A 96 -8.46 18.61 1.21
C ALA A 96 -8.60 20.04 0.66
N GLY A 97 -7.75 20.40 -0.31
CA GLY A 97 -7.65 21.71 -0.93
C GLY A 97 -7.04 22.76 0.01
N HIS A 98 -6.63 23.88 -0.58
CA HIS A 98 -6.12 25.05 0.17
C HIS A 98 -4.93 24.73 1.09
N GLY A 99 -4.05 23.82 0.68
CA GLY A 99 -2.88 23.42 1.48
C GLY A 99 -3.22 22.63 2.73
N ARG A 100 -4.43 22.04 2.80
CA ARG A 100 -4.83 21.13 3.87
C ARG A 100 -4.81 19.70 3.37
N TYR A 101 -4.51 18.80 4.29
CA TYR A 101 -4.53 17.37 4.06
C TYR A 101 -5.48 16.74 5.05
N THR A 102 -6.18 15.71 4.61
CA THR A 102 -6.80 14.77 5.54
C THR A 102 -5.99 13.50 5.54
N LEU A 103 -5.56 13.14 6.74
CA LEU A 103 -4.91 11.88 6.98
C LEU A 103 -5.95 10.82 7.36
N ILE A 104 -5.82 9.65 6.75
CA ILE A 104 -6.58 8.46 7.05
C ILE A 104 -5.56 7.45 7.55
N GLN A 105 -5.84 6.88 8.71
CA GLN A 105 -4.96 5.94 9.38
C GLN A 105 -5.85 4.87 9.97
N ASN A 106 -5.59 3.62 9.61
CA ASN A 106 -6.24 2.50 10.29
C ASN A 106 -5.52 2.22 11.62
N HIS A 107 -6.16 1.34 12.38
CA HIS A 107 -5.62 0.82 13.62
C HIS A 107 -5.85 -0.69 13.60
N GLU A 108 -4.77 -1.47 13.62
CA GLU A 108 -4.80 -2.93 13.58
C GLU A 108 -5.14 -3.50 14.97
N ILE A 109 -6.32 -3.12 15.46
CA ILE A 109 -6.78 -3.51 16.78
C ILE A 109 -7.32 -4.93 16.70
N ASP A 110 -6.69 -5.85 17.41
CA ASP A 110 -7.22 -7.20 17.62
C ASP A 110 -8.68 -7.16 18.06
N LEU A 111 -9.54 -7.90 17.36
CA LEU A 111 -10.96 -7.96 17.70
C LEU A 111 -11.15 -8.52 19.11
N LYS A 112 -11.90 -7.78 19.95
CA LYS A 112 -12.41 -8.30 21.23
C LYS A 112 -13.61 -9.24 21.06
N TYR A 113 -14.18 -9.33 19.86
CA TYR A 113 -15.39 -10.09 19.55
C TYR A 113 -15.20 -10.93 18.28
N THR A 114 -15.50 -12.22 18.35
CA THR A 114 -15.29 -13.20 17.27
C THR A 114 -16.42 -13.23 16.24
N ASP A 115 -17.32 -12.23 16.21
CA ASP A 115 -18.54 -12.25 15.41
C ASP A 115 -18.54 -11.25 14.22
N LEU A 116 -17.46 -10.50 14.02
CA LEU A 116 -17.30 -9.67 12.83
C LEU A 116 -16.47 -10.40 11.77
N THR A 117 -16.94 -10.35 10.52
CA THR A 117 -16.44 -11.11 9.37
C THR A 117 -15.07 -10.64 8.85
N PHE A 118 -14.49 -9.60 9.46
CA PHE A 118 -13.37 -8.79 8.97
C PHE A 118 -12.47 -8.38 10.14
N ASP A 119 -11.16 -8.57 10.02
CA ASP A 119 -10.15 -8.29 11.05
C ASP A 119 -8.81 -7.87 10.44
N GLY A 120 -7.91 -7.34 11.28
CA GLY A 120 -6.55 -6.94 10.89
C GLY A 120 -6.47 -5.98 9.68
N PRO A 121 -7.17 -4.82 9.65
CA PRO A 121 -6.97 -3.90 8.54
C PRO A 121 -5.55 -3.34 8.59
N ASP A 122 -4.73 -3.60 7.56
CA ASP A 122 -3.32 -3.19 7.49
C ASP A 122 -3.10 -2.15 6.37
N ASN A 123 -3.15 -2.53 5.09
CA ASN A 123 -2.78 -1.58 4.05
C ASN A 123 -3.99 -0.78 3.56
N VAL A 124 -3.81 0.51 3.28
CA VAL A 124 -4.89 1.41 2.80
C VAL A 124 -4.47 2.20 1.57
N THR A 125 -5.41 2.37 0.63
CA THR A 125 -5.30 3.32 -0.48
C THR A 125 -6.59 4.11 -0.65
N VAL A 126 -6.46 5.34 -1.16
CA VAL A 126 -7.60 6.17 -1.58
C VAL A 126 -7.87 5.89 -3.06
N THR A 127 -9.14 5.67 -3.42
CA THR A 127 -9.55 5.54 -4.82
C THR A 127 -9.52 6.91 -5.51
N PRO A 128 -9.47 6.98 -6.86
CA PRO A 128 -9.55 8.26 -7.58
C PRO A 128 -10.80 9.09 -7.25
N TRP A 129 -11.84 8.48 -6.69
CA TRP A 129 -13.11 9.12 -6.35
C TRP A 129 -13.27 9.45 -4.86
N GLY A 130 -12.26 9.15 -4.03
CA GLY A 130 -12.26 9.51 -2.60
C GLY A 130 -12.81 8.44 -1.65
N SER A 131 -13.17 7.26 -2.17
CA SER A 131 -13.43 6.07 -1.34
C SER A 131 -12.12 5.46 -0.84
N LEU A 132 -12.18 4.60 0.16
CA LEU A 132 -11.02 3.86 0.68
C LEU A 132 -11.10 2.40 0.30
N VAL A 133 -9.94 1.85 -0.02
CA VAL A 133 -9.73 0.41 -0.11
C VAL A 133 -8.71 0.00 0.94
N LEU A 134 -9.05 -1.04 1.70
CA LEU A 134 -8.21 -1.62 2.74
C LEU A 134 -7.88 -3.07 2.38
N ALA A 135 -6.71 -3.55 2.78
CA ALA A 135 -6.34 -4.95 2.74
C ALA A 135 -6.20 -5.47 4.18
N GLU A 136 -6.65 -6.70 4.41
CA GLU A 136 -6.60 -7.35 5.73
C GLU A 136 -5.37 -8.26 5.87
N ASP A 137 -4.71 -8.17 7.03
CA ASP A 137 -3.75 -9.12 7.61
C ASP A 137 -4.31 -9.72 8.92
N GLY A 138 -5.58 -10.11 8.87
CA GLY A 138 -6.27 -10.74 9.98
C GLY A 138 -6.14 -12.26 10.03
N SER A 139 -6.91 -12.89 10.91
CA SER A 139 -6.93 -14.34 11.09
C SER A 139 -7.94 -15.03 10.17
N GLY A 140 -7.47 -16.02 9.40
CA GLY A 140 -8.32 -16.79 8.49
C GLY A 140 -8.40 -16.17 7.10
N ALA A 141 -9.59 -16.18 6.49
CA ALA A 141 -9.74 -15.71 5.12
C ALA A 141 -9.60 -14.19 5.03
N SER A 142 -8.50 -13.72 4.43
CA SER A 142 -8.26 -12.29 4.19
C SER A 142 -9.13 -11.71 3.08
N HIS A 143 -9.53 -10.45 3.23
CA HIS A 143 -10.31 -9.68 2.26
C HIS A 143 -9.59 -8.41 1.81
N VAL A 144 -10.01 -7.95 0.63
CA VAL A 144 -9.90 -6.54 0.27
C VAL A 144 -11.24 -5.91 0.59
N LEU A 145 -11.23 -4.86 1.38
CA LEU A 145 -12.41 -4.12 1.81
C LEU A 145 -12.49 -2.77 1.10
N SER A 146 -13.71 -2.23 1.01
CA SER A 146 -13.95 -0.84 0.62
C SER A 146 -14.86 -0.16 1.61
N THR A 147 -14.61 1.11 1.87
CA THR A 147 -15.51 1.97 2.65
C THR A 147 -15.55 3.39 2.08
N ILE A 148 -16.69 4.05 2.21
CA ILE A 148 -16.84 5.47 1.91
C ILE A 148 -16.85 6.26 3.22
N PRO A 149 -16.43 7.54 3.23
CA PRO A 149 -16.46 8.35 4.44
C PRO A 149 -17.84 8.35 5.13
N GLY A 150 -17.91 7.78 6.34
CA GLY A 150 -19.14 7.68 7.13
C GLY A 150 -20.13 6.60 6.68
N GLY A 151 -19.79 5.80 5.66
CA GLY A 151 -20.58 4.67 5.21
C GLY A 151 -20.15 3.34 5.82
N PRO A 152 -20.91 2.27 5.53
CA PRO A 152 -20.52 0.91 5.89
C PRO A 152 -19.31 0.43 5.08
N THR A 153 -18.60 -0.56 5.64
CA THR A 153 -17.50 -1.26 4.98
C THR A 153 -18.02 -2.52 4.30
N TYR A 154 -17.51 -2.82 3.10
CA TYR A 154 -17.89 -3.98 2.30
C TYR A 154 -16.66 -4.77 1.82
N PRO A 155 -16.72 -6.10 1.78
CA PRO A 155 -15.70 -6.88 1.08
C PRO A 155 -15.87 -6.73 -0.44
N ILE A 156 -14.77 -6.43 -1.13
CA ILE A 156 -14.71 -6.32 -2.59
C ILE A 156 -13.90 -7.45 -3.23
N ALA A 157 -13.05 -8.12 -2.45
CA ALA A 157 -12.40 -9.37 -2.81
C ALA A 157 -12.17 -10.23 -1.56
N ARG A 158 -12.02 -11.55 -1.74
CA ARG A 158 -11.66 -12.51 -0.68
C ARG A 158 -10.60 -13.46 -1.20
N ASN A 159 -9.60 -13.76 -0.39
CA ASN A 159 -8.63 -14.80 -0.70
C ASN A 159 -9.35 -16.16 -0.71
N GLN A 160 -9.27 -16.88 -1.82
CA GLN A 160 -9.83 -18.22 -1.97
C GLN A 160 -8.77 -19.31 -2.09
N LEU A 161 -7.50 -18.91 -2.15
CA LEU A 161 -6.39 -19.83 -2.30
C LEU A 161 -5.95 -20.38 -0.95
N ASN A 162 -5.82 -19.51 0.05
CA ASN A 162 -5.33 -19.81 1.39
C ASN A 162 -5.74 -18.68 2.36
N ASP A 163 -5.19 -18.73 3.57
CA ASP A 163 -5.40 -17.75 4.64
C ASP A 163 -4.29 -16.67 4.66
N SER A 164 -3.55 -16.48 3.56
CA SER A 164 -2.54 -15.42 3.49
C SER A 164 -3.19 -14.05 3.29
N GLU A 165 -2.59 -13.03 3.87
CA GLU A 165 -3.01 -11.64 3.74
C GLU A 165 -2.98 -11.11 2.30
N PHE A 166 -3.90 -10.17 2.05
CA PHE A 166 -3.74 -9.22 0.95
C PHE A 166 -2.87 -8.06 1.42
N CYS A 167 -2.02 -7.54 0.53
CA CYS A 167 -1.18 -6.40 0.84
C CYS A 167 -0.98 -5.47 -0.38
N GLY A 168 -0.62 -4.22 -0.11
CA GLY A 168 -0.30 -3.17 -1.07
C GLY A 168 -1.39 -2.88 -2.12
N PRO A 169 -2.67 -2.67 -1.74
CA PRO A 169 -3.68 -2.25 -2.70
C PRO A 169 -3.32 -0.88 -3.28
N THR A 170 -3.43 -0.72 -4.60
CA THR A 170 -3.24 0.57 -5.28
C THR A 170 -4.01 0.62 -6.58
N PHE A 171 -4.56 1.79 -6.92
CA PHE A 171 -5.28 1.98 -8.18
C PHE A 171 -4.36 2.51 -9.29
N SER A 172 -4.62 2.07 -10.52
CA SER A 172 -4.10 2.76 -11.70
C SER A 172 -4.57 4.22 -11.68
N ALA A 173 -3.75 5.13 -12.22
CA ALA A 173 -4.05 6.56 -12.24
C ALA A 173 -5.38 6.91 -12.96
N ASP A 174 -5.83 6.06 -13.89
CA ASP A 174 -7.13 6.20 -14.59
C ASP A 174 -8.29 5.46 -13.91
N GLY A 175 -8.07 4.86 -12.73
CA GLY A 175 -9.08 4.19 -11.92
C GLY A 175 -9.60 2.85 -12.46
N LYS A 176 -9.04 2.32 -13.55
CA LYS A 176 -9.56 1.10 -14.21
C LYS A 176 -9.04 -0.21 -13.62
N VAL A 177 -7.90 -0.19 -12.96
CA VAL A 177 -7.25 -1.39 -12.43
C VAL A 177 -6.95 -1.17 -10.95
N LEU A 178 -7.46 -2.05 -10.11
CA LEU A 178 -6.97 -2.22 -8.73
C LEU A 178 -5.87 -3.28 -8.77
N PHE A 179 -4.66 -2.90 -8.37
CA PHE A 179 -3.58 -3.85 -8.09
C PHE A 179 -3.63 -4.21 -6.62
N VAL A 180 -3.48 -5.49 -6.29
CA VAL A 180 -3.32 -5.96 -4.91
C VAL A 180 -2.40 -7.18 -4.91
N ASN A 181 -1.62 -7.34 -3.86
CA ASN A 181 -0.76 -8.50 -3.67
C ASN A 181 -1.40 -9.50 -2.70
N MET A 182 -1.03 -10.76 -2.83
CA MET A 182 -1.23 -11.80 -1.82
C MET A 182 0.16 -12.23 -1.36
N GLN A 183 0.47 -12.08 -0.06
CA GLN A 183 1.85 -12.19 0.44
C GLN A 183 2.43 -13.59 0.19
N ASP A 184 1.67 -14.65 0.50
CA ASP A 184 1.95 -16.04 0.16
C ASP A 184 0.84 -16.59 -0.76
N PRO A 185 1.15 -17.09 -1.97
CA PRO A 185 2.48 -17.50 -2.44
C PRO A 185 3.26 -16.39 -3.18
N GLY A 186 2.97 -15.11 -2.93
CA GLY A 186 3.63 -13.99 -3.60
C GLY A 186 3.01 -13.68 -4.97
N LEU A 187 1.70 -13.43 -4.99
CA LEU A 187 0.97 -13.06 -6.21
C LEU A 187 0.73 -11.56 -6.27
N THR A 188 0.85 -10.98 -7.46
CA THR A 188 0.31 -9.65 -7.76
C THR A 188 -0.88 -9.80 -8.71
N LEU A 189 -2.03 -9.30 -8.29
CA LEU A 189 -3.29 -9.40 -9.00
C LEU A 189 -3.64 -8.04 -9.60
N ALA A 190 -4.08 -8.04 -10.85
CA ALA A 190 -4.66 -6.87 -11.52
C ALA A 190 -6.17 -7.10 -11.69
N ILE A 191 -6.97 -6.40 -10.90
CA ILE A 191 -8.42 -6.55 -10.86
C ILE A 191 -9.06 -5.42 -11.68
N THR A 192 -9.78 -5.79 -12.73
CA THR A 192 -10.55 -4.86 -13.56
C THR A 192 -12.04 -5.01 -13.28
N GLY A 193 -12.78 -3.92 -13.41
CA GLY A 193 -14.20 -3.94 -13.14
C GLY A 193 -14.84 -2.56 -13.34
N PRO A 194 -16.17 -2.47 -13.16
CA PRO A 194 -16.91 -1.21 -13.22
C PRO A 194 -16.68 -0.36 -11.95
N TRP A 195 -15.42 -0.08 -11.59
CA TRP A 195 -15.04 0.50 -10.31
C TRP A 195 -15.73 1.83 -10.01
N GLU A 196 -15.76 2.75 -10.97
CA GLU A 196 -16.41 4.06 -10.81
C GLU A 196 -17.88 3.95 -10.40
N LYS A 197 -18.59 2.92 -10.90
CA LYS A 197 -20.00 2.70 -10.54
C LYS A 197 -20.19 2.33 -9.07
N TYR A 198 -19.21 1.65 -8.47
CA TYR A 198 -19.33 1.09 -7.11
C TYR A 198 -18.49 1.84 -6.06
N LEU A 199 -17.48 2.59 -6.50
CA LEU A 199 -16.50 3.25 -5.63
C LEU A 199 -16.41 4.76 -5.85
N GLY A 200 -17.20 5.33 -6.77
CA GLY A 200 -17.26 6.76 -7.05
C GLY A 200 -18.64 7.37 -6.88
#